data_AF-A0A1K2IK71-F1
#
_entry.id   AF-A0A1K2IK71-F1
#
_cell.length_a   1.000
_cell.length_b   1.000
_cell.length_c   1.000
_cell.angle_alpha   90.00
_cell.angle_beta   90.00
_cell.angle_gamma   90.00
#
_symmetry.space_group_name_H-M   'P 1'
#
loop_
_entity.id
_entity.type
_entity.pdbx_description
1 polymer ?
#
loop_
_entity_poly.entity_id
_entity_poly.type
_entity_poly.pdbx_seq_one_letter_code
_entity_poly.pdbx_strand_id
1 'polypeptide(L)'
;MNQIKEHIVFKLITFSLALMLLVPTAIKFAHIFTHHNHKVCVGGQSTHIHKVDLDCDFHKFQLNQNFTLSNSFLKLFSPQEKSLEIVSQYTFLSKYQRLHFSLRGPPSLI
;
A
#
# COMPACT_ATOMS: atom_id res chain seq x y z
N MET A 1 38.31 34.93 35.44
CA MET A 1 37.34 34.03 36.12
C MET A 1 35.95 34.02 35.47
N ASN A 2 35.44 35.13 34.93
CA ASN A 2 34.13 35.15 34.25
C ASN A 2 34.04 34.25 33.01
N GLN A 3 35.03 34.29 32.12
CA GLN A 3 35.01 33.52 30.86
C GLN A 3 34.84 32.01 31.09
N ILE A 4 35.47 31.46 32.14
CA ILE A 4 35.36 30.03 32.49
C ILE A 4 33.94 29.70 32.98
N LYS A 5 33.31 30.60 33.75
CA LYS A 5 31.94 30.42 34.24
C LYS A 5 30.93 30.43 33.08
N GLU A 6 31.08 31.36 32.14
CA GLU A 6 30.23 31.44 30.94
C GLU A 6 30.31 30.16 30.10
N HIS A 7 31.52 29.63 29.88
CA HIS A 7 31.70 28.35 29.17
C HIS A 7 31.04 27.16 29.87
N ILE A 8 31.11 27.09 31.21
CA ILE A 8 30.47 26.03 31.99
C ILE A 8 28.95 26.14 31.89
N VAL A 9 28.39 27.35 32.03
CA VAL A 9 26.95 27.60 31.92
C VAL A 9 26.44 27.24 30.53
N PHE A 10 27.15 27.64 29.48
CA PHE A 10 26.81 27.30 28.11
C PHE A 10 26.80 25.78 27.86
N LYS A 11 27.78 25.05 28.41
CA LYS A 11 27.84 23.58 28.32
C LYS A 11 26.68 22.90 29.05
N LEU A 12 26.29 23.42 30.21
CA LEU A 12 25.15 22.89 30.95
C LEU A 12 23.83 23.14 30.23
N ILE A 13 23.63 24.34 29.67
CA ILE A 13 22.43 24.68 28.90
C ILE A 13 22.32 23.78 27.67
N THR A 14 23.39 23.65 26.88
CA THR A 14 23.41 22.79 25.68
C THR A 14 23.14 21.32 26.03
N PHE A 15 23.72 20.81 27.10
CA PHE A 15 23.43 19.45 27.59
C PHE A 15 21.96 19.30 28.02
N SER A 16 21.41 20.27 28.75
CA SER A 16 20.00 20.24 29.18
C SER A 16 19.04 20.25 28.00
N LEU A 17 19.35 21.04 26.96
CA LEU A 17 18.55 21.12 25.74
C LEU A 17 18.56 19.77 25.00
N ALA A 18 19.74 19.15 24.88
CA ALA A 18 19.88 17.82 24.28
C ALA A 18 19.08 16.77 25.06
N LEU A 19 19.10 16.81 26.39
CA LEU A 19 18.32 15.89 27.22
C LEU A 19 16.82 16.12 27.03
N MET A 20 16.37 17.38 27.02
CA MET A 20 14.96 17.75 26.84
C MET A 20 14.41 17.28 25.49
N LEU A 21 15.22 17.32 24.42
CA LEU A 21 14.88 16.78 23.11
C LEU A 21 14.72 15.24 23.12
N LEU A 22 15.40 14.54 24.02
CA LEU A 22 15.34 13.07 24.14
C LEU A 22 14.21 12.57 25.05
N VAL A 23 13.71 13.41 25.98
CA VAL A 23 12.63 13.05 26.92
C VAL A 23 11.39 12.45 26.23
N PRO A 24 10.85 13.03 25.13
CA PRO A 24 9.67 12.47 24.46
C PRO A 24 9.91 11.05 23.93
N THR A 25 11.12 10.76 23.45
CA THR A 25 11.51 9.43 22.95
C THR A 25 11.62 8.42 24.09
N ALA A 26 12.19 8.81 25.23
CA ALA A 26 12.29 7.96 26.41
C ALA A 26 10.91 7.61 26.99
N ILE A 27 9.99 8.60 27.07
CA ILE A 27 8.61 8.37 27.51
C ILE A 27 7.89 7.42 26.55
N LYS A 28 8.05 7.60 25.24
CA LYS A 28 7.50 6.67 24.23
C LYS A 28 8.01 5.25 24.42
N PHE A 29 9.32 5.09 24.60
CA PHE A 29 9.94 3.79 24.83
C PHE A 29 9.36 3.11 26.08
N ALA A 30 9.27 3.84 27.20
CA ALA A 30 8.69 3.31 28.44
C ALA A 30 7.20 2.93 28.27
N HIS A 31 6.43 3.75 27.56
CA HIS A 31 4.99 3.54 27.32
C HIS A 31 4.67 2.28 26.51
N ILE A 32 5.57 1.83 25.62
CA ILE A 32 5.43 0.53 24.93
C ILE A 32 5.35 -0.61 25.96
N PHE A 33 6.03 -0.45 27.10
CA PHE A 33 6.05 -1.43 28.18
C PHE A 33 5.01 -1.18 29.29
N THR A 34 3.97 -0.38 29.04
CA THR A 34 2.90 -0.19 30.04
C THR A 34 1.54 -0.74 29.58
N HIS A 35 1.32 -0.91 28.28
CA HIS A 35 0.02 -1.29 27.69
C HIS A 35 -0.10 -2.79 27.42
N HIS A 36 0.17 -3.60 28.44
CA HIS A 36 0.20 -5.07 28.32
C HIS A 36 -1.15 -5.77 28.51
N ASN A 37 -2.22 -5.03 28.79
CA ASN A 37 -3.52 -5.63 29.08
C ASN A 37 -4.35 -5.80 27.80
N HIS A 38 -3.82 -6.57 26.84
CA HIS A 38 -4.66 -7.09 25.76
C HIS A 38 -5.64 -8.10 26.36
N LYS A 39 -6.87 -7.65 26.65
CA LYS A 39 -7.98 -8.55 26.97
C LYS A 39 -8.28 -9.36 25.71
N VAL A 40 -7.78 -10.60 25.68
CA VAL A 40 -8.18 -11.59 24.67
C VAL A 40 -9.68 -11.81 24.81
N CYS A 41 -10.43 -11.48 23.76
CA CYS A 41 -11.88 -11.69 23.74
C CYS A 41 -12.17 -13.19 23.61
N VAL A 42 -12.39 -13.87 24.73
CA VAL A 42 -12.84 -15.27 24.78
C VAL A 42 -14.36 -15.27 24.86
N GLY A 43 -15.05 -14.94 23.77
CA GLY A 43 -16.51 -14.82 23.79
C GLY A 43 -17.14 -14.99 22.42
N GLY A 44 -17.84 -16.10 22.22
CA GLY A 44 -18.67 -16.34 21.03
C GLY A 44 -19.87 -15.40 20.99
N GLN A 45 -20.04 -14.72 19.86
CA GLN A 45 -21.26 -14.03 19.40
C GLN A 45 -21.99 -13.07 20.36
N SER A 46 -21.38 -12.61 21.45
CA SER A 46 -21.93 -11.50 22.24
C SER A 46 -21.34 -10.18 21.77
N THR A 47 -22.19 -9.26 21.29
CA THR A 47 -21.80 -7.88 20.95
C THR A 47 -21.49 -7.10 22.23
N HIS A 48 -20.25 -7.18 22.74
CA HIS A 48 -19.82 -6.26 23.79
C HIS A 48 -19.41 -4.93 23.17
N ILE A 49 -19.86 -3.82 23.75
CA ILE A 49 -19.30 -2.50 23.42
C ILE A 49 -17.91 -2.48 24.03
N HIS A 50 -16.87 -2.44 23.19
CA HIS A 50 -15.51 -2.21 23.66
C HIS A 50 -15.51 -0.90 24.47
N LYS A 51 -15.06 -0.99 25.72
CA LYS A 51 -14.83 0.19 26.55
C LYS A 51 -13.84 1.06 25.79
N VAL A 52 -14.16 2.34 25.62
CA VAL A 52 -13.33 3.31 24.89
C VAL A 52 -11.88 3.14 25.37
N ASP A 53 -11.04 2.70 24.45
CA ASP A 53 -9.62 2.58 24.72
C ASP A 53 -9.08 4.01 24.82
N LEU A 54 -8.63 4.36 26.02
CA LEU A 54 -7.96 5.64 26.28
C LEU A 54 -6.46 5.52 26.03
N ASP A 55 -6.03 4.47 25.32
CA ASP A 55 -4.67 4.33 24.81
C ASP A 55 -4.22 5.66 24.21
N CYS A 56 -3.14 6.20 24.77
CA CYS A 56 -2.62 7.47 24.34
C CYS A 56 -2.15 7.36 22.89
N ASP A 57 -2.85 8.06 22.00
CA ASP A 57 -2.55 8.26 20.58
C ASP A 57 -1.25 9.06 20.35
N PHE A 58 -0.13 8.62 20.92
CA PHE A 58 1.17 9.29 20.80
C PHE A 58 1.70 9.34 19.36
N HIS A 59 0.99 8.75 18.39
CA HIS A 59 1.30 8.67 16.96
C HIS A 59 0.06 8.80 16.05
N LYS A 60 -0.95 9.59 16.42
CA LYS A 60 -2.03 9.95 15.46
C LYS A 60 -1.51 10.66 14.21
N PHE A 61 -0.32 11.25 14.28
CA PHE A 61 0.33 11.93 13.17
C PHE A 61 1.59 11.18 12.74
N GLN A 62 1.53 10.64 11.54
CA GLN A 62 2.64 9.96 10.91
C GLN A 62 3.64 11.00 10.37
N LEU A 63 4.71 11.27 11.13
CA LEU A 63 5.74 12.26 10.77
C LEU A 63 6.60 11.83 9.57
N ASN A 64 6.72 10.52 9.34
CA ASN A 64 7.51 9.95 8.25
C ASN A 64 6.59 9.36 7.19
N GLN A 65 6.76 9.78 5.94
CA GLN A 65 6.10 9.14 4.81
C GLN A 65 6.62 7.70 4.69
N ASN A 66 5.74 6.71 4.82
CA ASN A 66 6.11 5.31 4.55
C ASN A 66 6.58 5.22 3.10
N PHE A 67 7.88 5.05 2.89
CA PHE A 67 8.44 4.80 1.58
C PHE A 67 8.26 3.33 1.25
N THR A 68 7.18 3.02 0.56
CA THR A 68 6.98 1.71 -0.05
C THR A 68 7.68 1.72 -1.40
N LEU A 69 8.78 0.96 -1.53
CA LEU A 69 9.30 0.59 -2.84
C LEU A 69 8.20 -0.21 -3.53
N SER A 70 7.50 0.44 -4.47
CA SER A 70 6.66 -0.29 -5.40
C SER A 70 7.56 -1.30 -6.08
N ASN A 71 7.30 -2.58 -5.83
CA ASN A 71 7.97 -3.66 -6.53
C ASN A 71 7.46 -3.63 -7.97
N SER A 72 7.94 -2.66 -8.74
CA SER A 72 7.77 -2.64 -10.17
C SER A 72 8.43 -3.91 -10.67
N PHE A 73 7.61 -4.89 -11.02
CA PHE A 73 8.05 -6.08 -11.71
C PHE A 73 8.73 -5.60 -13.00
N LEU A 74 10.05 -5.49 -12.96
CA LEU A 74 10.86 -5.31 -14.14
C LEU A 74 10.60 -6.55 -14.98
N LYS A 75 9.77 -6.42 -16.02
CA LYS A 75 9.66 -7.43 -17.08
C LYS A 75 10.99 -7.43 -17.81
N LEU A 76 11.96 -8.17 -17.28
CA LEU A 76 13.29 -8.38 -17.86
C LEU A 76 13.19 -9.04 -19.25
N PHE A 77 12.08 -9.73 -19.51
CA PHE A 77 11.80 -10.38 -20.77
C PHE A 77 10.39 -10.00 -21.23
N SER A 78 10.31 -9.26 -22.34
CA SER A 78 9.09 -9.21 -23.14
C SER A 78 9.04 -10.51 -23.93
N PRO A 79 7.97 -11.32 -23.85
CA PRO A 79 7.82 -12.43 -24.76
C PRO A 79 7.88 -11.86 -26.18
N GLN A 80 8.76 -12.40 -27.01
CA GLN A 80 8.78 -12.10 -28.43
C GLN A 80 7.45 -12.62 -28.98
N GLU A 81 6.54 -11.70 -29.34
CA GLU A 81 5.32 -12.00 -30.07
C GLU A 81 5.75 -12.86 -31.27
N LYS A 82 5.31 -14.13 -31.30
CA LYS A 82 5.51 -14.96 -32.49
C LYS A 82 4.83 -14.23 -33.63
N SER A 83 5.57 -13.91 -34.68
CA SER A 83 4.99 -13.40 -35.92
C SER A 83 3.89 -14.36 -36.34
N LEU A 84 2.66 -13.87 -36.45
CA LEU A 84 1.55 -14.67 -36.95
C LEU A 84 1.96 -15.19 -38.33
N GLU A 85 2.03 -16.50 -38.48
CA GLU A 85 2.19 -17.09 -39.81
C GLU A 85 1.00 -16.67 -40.65
N ILE A 86 1.26 -16.10 -41.82
CA ILE A 86 0.22 -15.71 -42.77
C ILE A 86 -0.38 -17.02 -43.31
N VAL A 87 -1.44 -17.50 -42.67
CA VAL A 87 -2.15 -18.74 -43.06
C VAL A 87 -2.80 -18.59 -44.44
N SER A 88 -3.08 -17.35 -44.87
CA SER A 88 -3.68 -17.05 -46.16
C SER A 88 -3.32 -15.63 -46.60
N GLN A 89 -2.96 -15.47 -47.87
CA GLN A 89 -2.77 -14.16 -48.52
C GLN A 89 -4.10 -13.56 -49.02
N TYR A 90 -5.22 -14.25 -48.79
CA TYR A 90 -6.52 -13.89 -49.33
C TYR A 90 -7.42 -13.29 -48.26
N THR A 91 -7.75 -12.01 -48.40
CA THR A 91 -8.71 -11.29 -47.56
C THR A 91 -10.06 -11.17 -48.26
N PHE A 92 -11.08 -11.87 -47.77
CA PHE A 92 -12.45 -11.66 -48.23
C PHE A 92 -12.99 -10.32 -47.68
N LEU A 93 -13.45 -9.44 -48.57
CA LEU A 93 -14.04 -8.14 -48.19
C LEU A 93 -15.39 -8.28 -47.45
N SER A 94 -16.05 -9.44 -47.56
CA SER A 94 -17.30 -9.75 -46.88
C SER A 94 -17.27 -11.20 -46.41
N LYS A 95 -17.69 -11.45 -45.17
CA LYS A 95 -17.92 -12.80 -44.65
C LYS A 95 -19.13 -13.48 -45.32
N TYR A 96 -20.01 -12.69 -45.91
CA TYR A 96 -21.21 -13.15 -46.59
C TYR A 96 -20.97 -13.26 -48.09
N GLN A 97 -20.81 -14.49 -48.57
CA GLN A 97 -20.84 -14.82 -49.99
C GLN A 97 -22.26 -15.28 -50.32
N ARG A 98 -23.02 -14.47 -51.08
CA ARG A 98 -24.37 -14.85 -51.48
C ARG A 98 -24.29 -16.09 -52.37
N LEU A 99 -24.88 -17.18 -51.91
CA LEU A 99 -24.87 -18.45 -52.64
C LEU A 99 -25.72 -18.29 -53.91
N HIS A 100 -25.29 -18.91 -55.02
CA HIS A 100 -25.94 -18.74 -56.33
C HIS A 100 -27.42 -19.21 -56.33
N PHE A 101 -27.81 -20.03 -55.34
CA PHE A 101 -29.17 -20.51 -55.16
C PHE A 101 -30.01 -19.67 -54.19
N SER A 102 -29.46 -18.63 -53.54
CA SER A 102 -30.21 -17.73 -52.64
C SER A 102 -31.33 -16.94 -53.34
N LEU A 103 -31.34 -16.94 -54.67
CA LEU A 103 -32.37 -16.31 -55.49
C LEU A 103 -33.43 -17.27 -56.03
N ARG A 104 -33.30 -18.58 -55.79
CA ARG A 104 -34.33 -19.52 -56.23
C ARG A 104 -35.45 -19.53 -55.19
N GLY A 105 -36.69 -19.34 -55.65
CA GLY A 105 -37.87 -19.51 -54.82
C GLY A 105 -37.95 -20.94 -54.27
N PRO A 106 -38.66 -21.15 -53.16
CA PRO A 106 -38.84 -22.49 -52.59
C PRO A 106 -39.51 -23.41 -53.62
N PRO A 107 -39.14 -24.71 -53.67
CA PRO A 107 -39.76 -25.65 -54.58
C PRO A 107 -41.24 -25.76 -54.28
N SER A 108 -42.08 -25.64 -55.31
CA SER A 108 -43.52 -25.86 -55.18
C SER A 108 -43.77 -27.34 -54.87
N LEU A 109 -44.55 -27.61 -53.82
CA LEU A 109 -45.01 -28.96 -53.53
C LEU A 109 -45.92 -29.42 -54.67
N ILE A 110 -45.53 -30.52 -55.33
CA ILE A 110 -46.37 -31.30 -56.25
C ILE A 110 -47.12 -32.33 -55.41
#